data_AF-A0A1F6EG18-F1
#
_entry.id   AF-A0A1F6EG18-F1
#
_cell.length_a   1.000
_cell.length_b   1.000
_cell.length_c   1.000
_cell.angle_alpha   90.00
_cell.angle_beta   90.00
_cell.angle_gamma   90.00
#
_symmetry.space_group_name_H-M   'P 1'
#
loop_
_entity.id
_entity.type
_entity.pdbx_description
1 polymer ?
#
loop_
_entity_poly.entity_id
_entity_poly.type
_entity_poly.pdbx_seq_one_letter_code
_entity_poly.pdbx_strand_id
1 'polypeptide(L)'
;MGKVIYKNLFRIYKSHLQNAEYQDARNTLLKIKEINPAKGWYHQGLLYPRLATKRASRRDVFSKQVGYFKKSLSYNGKDPSAWRALGNAYFQLKKYDLAERAYRQSLKFSRSELYKNDALRFIADILIVRGELKKALAILNKVFRSKHRPPYIQLASHFVSYYQKVGNQEMVNHWAKKAILSAKIIEKSGKPAYGPKDIYQKVIRDFEGFIKG
;
A
#
# COMPACT_ATOMS: atom_id res chain seq x y z
N MET A 1 -8.86 -16.08 26.42
CA MET A 1 -7.75 -15.19 26.87
C MET A 1 -6.91 -14.62 25.71
N GLY A 2 -6.34 -15.42 24.80
CA GLY A 2 -5.42 -14.95 23.74
C GLY A 2 -5.96 -13.88 22.77
N LYS A 3 -7.25 -13.91 22.40
CA LYS A 3 -7.86 -12.87 21.55
C LYS A 3 -7.88 -11.48 22.20
N VAL A 4 -8.09 -11.40 23.51
CA VAL A 4 -8.11 -10.12 24.27
C VAL A 4 -6.69 -9.59 24.40
N ILE A 5 -5.73 -10.47 24.76
CA ILE A 5 -4.31 -10.13 24.84
C ILE A 5 -3.80 -9.60 23.49
N TYR A 6 -4.11 -10.29 22.39
CA TYR A 6 -3.77 -9.84 21.04
C TYR A 6 -4.34 -8.45 20.73
N LYS A 7 -5.62 -8.19 21.03
CA LYS A 7 -6.25 -6.88 20.80
C LYS A 7 -5.54 -5.77 21.59
N ASN A 8 -5.19 -6.03 22.84
CA ASN A 8 -4.48 -5.06 23.69
C ASN A 8 -3.07 -4.77 23.17
N LEU A 9 -2.28 -5.82 22.87
CA LEU A 9 -0.95 -5.66 22.29
C LEU A 9 -1.01 -4.93 20.95
N PHE A 10 -2.01 -5.23 20.12
CA PHE A 10 -2.17 -4.56 18.83
C PHE A 10 -2.55 -3.08 18.97
N ARG A 11 -3.28 -2.70 20.01
CA ARG A 11 -3.55 -1.30 20.35
C ARG A 11 -2.26 -0.57 20.77
N ILE A 12 -1.46 -1.19 21.63
CA ILE A 12 -0.16 -0.65 22.07
C ILE A 12 0.78 -0.48 20.87
N TYR A 13 0.89 -1.51 20.02
CA TYR A 13 1.66 -1.45 18.77
C TYR A 13 1.25 -0.26 17.88
N LYS A 14 -0.06 -0.03 17.71
CA LYS A 14 -0.56 1.12 16.95
C LYS A 14 -0.22 2.46 17.60
N SER A 15 -0.25 2.55 18.93
CA SER A 15 0.14 3.74 19.67
C SER A 15 1.61 4.09 19.40
N HIS A 16 2.51 3.11 19.53
CA HIS A 16 3.92 3.30 19.23
C HIS A 16 4.15 3.74 17.77
N LEU A 17 3.40 3.18 16.81
CA LEU A 17 3.46 3.63 15.41
C LEU A 17 3.03 5.09 15.24
N GLN A 18 2.00 5.54 15.95
CA GLN A 18 1.51 6.92 15.89
C GLN A 18 2.53 7.91 16.46
N ASN A 19 3.24 7.51 17.51
CA ASN A 19 4.28 8.31 18.15
C ASN A 19 5.67 8.18 17.47
N ALA A 20 5.77 7.45 16.36
CA ALA A 20 7.03 7.13 15.69
C ALA A 20 8.06 6.37 16.58
N GLU A 21 7.60 5.69 17.62
CA GLU A 21 8.38 4.86 18.55
C GLU A 21 8.64 3.47 17.92
N TYR A 22 9.44 3.43 16.85
CA TYR A 22 9.56 2.22 16.02
C TYR A 22 10.22 1.04 16.73
N GLN A 23 11.12 1.28 17.69
CA GLN A 23 11.74 0.19 18.46
C GLN A 23 10.74 -0.43 19.45
N ASP A 24 9.92 0.37 20.12
CA ASP A 24 8.87 -0.14 21.00
C ASP A 24 7.76 -0.86 20.23
N ALA A 25 7.43 -0.34 19.05
CA ALA A 25 6.56 -1.04 18.10
C ALA A 25 7.14 -2.42 17.72
N ARG A 26 8.45 -2.51 17.47
CA ARG A 26 9.14 -3.78 17.18
C ARG A 26 9.07 -4.74 18.37
N ASN A 27 9.33 -4.26 19.58
CA ASN A 27 9.28 -5.08 20.80
C ASN A 27 7.85 -5.62 21.04
N THR A 28 6.84 -4.79 20.83
CA THR A 28 5.43 -5.22 20.91
C THR A 28 5.10 -6.24 19.83
N LEU A 29 5.66 -6.12 18.61
CA LEU A 29 5.46 -7.10 17.55
C LEU A 29 6.06 -8.48 17.87
N LEU A 30 7.11 -8.57 18.68
CA LEU A 30 7.64 -9.87 19.11
C LEU A 30 6.58 -10.65 19.90
N LYS A 31 5.93 -9.99 20.87
CA LYS A 31 4.81 -10.56 21.64
C LYS A 31 3.61 -10.90 20.77
N ILE A 32 3.26 -10.02 19.81
CA ILE A 32 2.16 -10.29 18.86
C ILE A 32 2.47 -11.52 18.02
N LYS A 33 3.71 -11.72 17.60
CA LYS A 33 4.13 -12.84 16.76
C LYS A 33 4.01 -14.18 17.49
N GLU A 34 4.23 -14.22 18.79
CA GLU A 34 4.01 -15.45 19.59
C GLU A 34 2.53 -15.88 19.60
N ILE A 35 1.60 -14.91 19.64
CA ILE A 35 0.16 -15.19 19.72
C ILE A 35 -0.47 -15.36 18.32
N ASN A 36 -0.03 -14.55 17.35
CA ASN A 36 -0.51 -14.57 15.98
C ASN A 36 0.66 -14.35 15.02
N PRO A 37 1.40 -15.44 14.69
CA PRO A 37 2.57 -15.35 13.83
C PRO A 37 2.27 -14.72 12.47
N ALA A 38 1.13 -15.05 11.86
CA ALA A 38 0.72 -14.48 10.57
C ALA A 38 0.69 -12.95 10.64
N LYS A 39 -0.04 -12.38 11.62
CA LYS A 39 -0.11 -10.92 11.78
C LYS A 39 1.20 -10.30 12.27
N GLY A 40 1.94 -10.98 13.16
CA GLY A 40 3.24 -10.51 13.63
C GLY A 40 4.23 -10.32 12.47
N TRP A 41 4.37 -11.32 11.60
CA TRP A 41 5.25 -11.25 10.43
C TRP A 41 4.77 -10.22 9.40
N TYR A 42 3.46 -10.15 9.14
CA TYR A 42 2.88 -9.15 8.24
C TYR A 42 3.22 -7.73 8.71
N HIS A 43 2.97 -7.42 9.98
CA HIS A 43 3.22 -6.08 10.51
C HIS A 43 4.72 -5.78 10.67
N GLN A 44 5.56 -6.78 10.91
CA GLN A 44 7.02 -6.61 10.83
C GLN A 44 7.47 -6.20 9.42
N GLY A 45 6.89 -6.78 8.37
CA GLY A 45 7.13 -6.36 6.99
C GLY A 45 6.75 -4.91 6.73
N LEU A 46 5.63 -4.45 7.29
CA LEU A 46 5.19 -3.05 7.16
C LEU A 46 6.06 -2.07 7.96
N LEU A 47 6.55 -2.47 9.13
CA LEU A 47 7.39 -1.64 10.00
C LEU A 47 8.83 -1.52 9.48
N TYR A 48 9.33 -2.54 8.78
CA TYR A 48 10.75 -2.64 8.42
C TYR A 48 11.35 -1.39 7.74
N PRO A 49 10.68 -0.70 6.79
CA PRO A 49 11.23 0.51 6.19
C PRO A 49 11.51 1.64 7.19
N ARG A 50 10.79 1.69 8.32
CA ARG A 50 11.01 2.68 9.39
C ARG A 50 12.13 2.26 10.36
N LEU A 51 12.49 0.97 10.39
CA LEU A 51 13.60 0.43 11.18
C LEU A 51 14.91 0.36 10.42
N ALA A 52 14.86 0.38 9.09
CA ALA A 52 16.03 0.29 8.24
C ALA A 52 16.98 1.47 8.49
N THR A 53 18.29 1.19 8.51
CA THR A 53 19.29 2.24 8.69
C THR A 53 19.28 3.17 7.46
N LYS A 54 19.73 4.42 7.63
CA LYS A 54 19.85 5.38 6.51
C LYS A 54 20.75 4.88 5.38
N ARG A 55 21.65 3.93 5.66
CA ARG A 55 22.56 3.31 4.68
C ARG A 55 21.91 2.16 3.89
N ALA A 56 20.76 1.64 4.34
CA ALA A 56 20.10 0.53 3.65
C ALA A 56 19.56 0.99 2.29
N SER A 57 19.89 0.25 1.24
CA SER A 57 19.35 0.56 -0.08
C SER A 57 17.84 0.24 -0.14
N ARG A 58 17.10 0.93 -1.00
CA ARG A 58 15.68 0.59 -1.25
C ARG A 58 15.50 -0.87 -1.64
N ARG A 59 16.42 -1.42 -2.44
CA ARG A 59 16.40 -2.82 -2.87
C ARG A 59 16.50 -3.78 -1.67
N ASP A 60 17.36 -3.48 -0.71
CA ASP A 60 17.52 -4.31 0.50
C ASP A 60 16.27 -4.26 1.37
N VAL A 61 15.70 -3.06 1.53
CA VAL A 61 14.44 -2.85 2.26
C VAL A 61 13.33 -3.70 1.67
N PHE A 62 13.06 -3.59 0.37
CA PHE A 62 12.00 -4.37 -0.28
C PHE A 62 12.29 -5.87 -0.29
N SER A 63 13.56 -6.27 -0.41
CA SER A 63 13.94 -7.70 -0.34
C SER A 63 13.66 -8.30 1.03
N LYS A 64 13.93 -7.57 2.12
CA LYS A 64 13.55 -8.00 3.48
C LYS A 64 12.04 -8.02 3.68
N GLN A 65 11.31 -7.04 3.13
CA GLN A 65 9.85 -7.05 3.17
C GLN A 65 9.25 -8.29 2.50
N VAL A 66 9.77 -8.69 1.33
CA VAL A 66 9.38 -9.95 0.67
C VAL A 66 9.55 -11.15 1.62
N GLY A 67 10.69 -11.24 2.33
CA GLY A 67 10.93 -12.30 3.31
C GLY A 67 9.88 -12.33 4.42
N TYR A 68 9.57 -11.18 5.02
CA TYR A 68 8.56 -11.08 6.08
C TYR A 68 7.15 -11.42 5.59
N PHE A 69 6.74 -10.94 4.42
CA PHE A 69 5.41 -11.25 3.87
C PHE A 69 5.28 -12.71 3.45
N LYS A 70 6.33 -13.33 2.90
CA LYS A 70 6.35 -14.78 2.65
C LYS A 70 6.22 -15.57 3.95
N LYS A 71 6.92 -15.17 5.02
CA LYS A 71 6.80 -15.82 6.34
C LYS A 71 5.40 -15.62 6.92
N SER A 72 4.79 -14.45 6.76
CA SER A 72 3.38 -14.24 7.12
C SER A 72 2.45 -15.22 6.38
N LEU A 73 2.64 -15.37 5.07
CA LEU A 73 1.83 -16.23 4.23
C LEU A 73 2.05 -17.72 4.50
N SER A 74 3.21 -18.13 5.02
CA SER A 74 3.39 -19.52 5.46
C SER A 74 2.53 -19.88 6.68
N TYR A 75 2.15 -18.90 7.52
CA TYR A 75 1.20 -19.11 8.61
C TYR A 75 -0.26 -18.90 8.19
N ASN A 76 -0.51 -18.02 7.22
CA ASN A 76 -1.84 -17.82 6.65
C ASN A 76 -1.76 -17.53 5.15
N GLY A 77 -1.84 -18.57 4.33
CA GLY A 77 -1.75 -18.47 2.86
C GLY A 77 -2.96 -17.81 2.20
N LYS A 78 -4.01 -17.48 2.95
CA LYS A 78 -5.24 -16.87 2.44
C LYS A 78 -5.41 -15.42 2.90
N ASP A 79 -4.36 -14.76 3.41
CA ASP A 79 -4.43 -13.34 3.81
C ASP A 79 -4.29 -12.41 2.59
N PRO A 80 -5.39 -11.77 2.11
CA PRO A 80 -5.31 -10.89 0.95
C PRO A 80 -4.43 -9.67 1.18
N SER A 81 -4.33 -9.17 2.42
CA SER A 81 -3.48 -8.02 2.74
C SER A 81 -2.00 -8.36 2.60
N ALA A 82 -1.61 -9.57 3.06
CA ALA A 82 -0.23 -10.03 2.95
C ALA A 82 0.16 -10.30 1.50
N TRP A 83 -0.73 -10.89 0.70
CA TRP A 83 -0.52 -11.06 -0.75
C TRP A 83 -0.36 -9.72 -1.47
N ARG A 84 -1.20 -8.73 -1.15
CA ARG A 84 -1.09 -7.38 -1.72
C ARG A 84 0.24 -6.72 -1.35
N ALA A 85 0.63 -6.79 -0.08
CA ALA A 85 1.88 -6.20 0.40
C ALA A 85 3.11 -6.89 -0.23
N LEU A 86 3.05 -8.20 -0.43
CA LEU A 86 4.06 -8.95 -1.18
C LEU A 86 4.14 -8.49 -2.64
N GLY A 87 2.99 -8.26 -3.29
CA GLY A 87 2.94 -7.72 -4.64
C GLY A 87 3.59 -6.34 -4.74
N ASN A 88 3.29 -5.44 -3.79
CA ASN A 88 3.90 -4.11 -3.72
C ASN A 88 5.42 -4.21 -3.59
N ALA A 89 5.92 -5.07 -2.70
CA ALA A 89 7.36 -5.26 -2.52
C ALA A 89 8.03 -5.80 -3.80
N TYR A 90 7.41 -6.75 -4.49
CA TYR A 90 7.91 -7.23 -5.79
C TYR A 90 7.88 -6.16 -6.88
N PHE A 91 6.83 -5.35 -6.93
CA PHE A 91 6.71 -4.25 -7.89
C PHE A 91 7.86 -3.25 -7.73
N GLN A 92 8.17 -2.88 -6.48
CA GLN A 92 9.29 -1.98 -6.17
C GLN A 92 10.66 -2.59 -6.52
N LEU A 93 10.77 -3.91 -6.49
CA LEU A 93 11.93 -4.65 -6.98
C LEU A 93 11.94 -4.85 -8.50
N LYS A 94 11.00 -4.24 -9.24
CA LYS A 94 10.77 -4.42 -10.68
C LYS A 94 10.53 -5.88 -11.10
N LYS A 95 10.10 -6.73 -10.17
CA LYS A 95 9.76 -8.14 -10.41
C LYS A 95 8.28 -8.25 -10.79
N TYR A 96 7.92 -7.68 -11.93
CA TYR A 96 6.51 -7.45 -12.30
C TYR A 96 5.67 -8.73 -12.40
N ASP A 97 6.21 -9.83 -12.92
CA ASP A 97 5.46 -11.10 -12.99
C ASP A 97 5.14 -11.68 -11.62
N LEU A 98 6.09 -11.57 -10.68
CA LEU A 98 5.88 -11.97 -9.30
C LEU A 98 4.90 -11.05 -8.58
N ALA A 99 4.95 -9.75 -8.86
CA ALA A 99 4.01 -8.77 -8.33
C ALA A 99 2.58 -9.08 -8.79
N GLU A 100 2.38 -9.33 -10.09
CA GLU A 100 1.08 -9.65 -10.65
C GLU A 100 0.51 -10.94 -10.05
N ARG A 101 1.32 -12.00 -9.96
CA ARG A 101 0.90 -13.26 -9.30
C ARG A 101 0.43 -13.00 -7.86
N ALA A 102 1.16 -12.20 -7.10
CA ALA A 102 0.79 -11.87 -5.73
C ALA A 102 -0.50 -11.02 -5.67
N TYR A 103 -0.69 -10.04 -6.55
CA TYR A 103 -1.96 -9.29 -6.61
C TYR A 103 -3.15 -10.15 -7.01
N ARG A 104 -2.96 -11.10 -7.93
CA ARG A 104 -4.02 -12.06 -8.32
C ARG A 104 -4.39 -12.99 -7.16
N GLN A 105 -3.42 -13.44 -6.35
CA GLN A 105 -3.71 -14.17 -5.11
C GLN A 105 -4.46 -13.28 -4.10
N SER A 106 -4.07 -12.02 -3.96
CA SER A 106 -4.79 -11.06 -3.11
C SER A 106 -6.25 -10.93 -3.57
N LEU A 107 -6.49 -10.78 -4.87
CA LEU A 107 -7.83 -10.71 -5.47
C LEU A 107 -8.64 -11.98 -5.20
N LYS A 108 -8.03 -13.17 -5.37
CA LYS A 108 -8.66 -14.48 -5.13
C LYS A 108 -9.17 -14.63 -3.69
N PHE A 109 -8.40 -14.17 -2.70
CA PHE A 109 -8.77 -14.31 -1.29
C PHE A 109 -9.54 -13.10 -0.72
N SER A 110 -9.77 -12.07 -1.53
CA SER A 110 -10.49 -10.87 -1.11
C SER A 110 -12.00 -11.11 -1.06
N ARG A 111 -12.58 -10.97 0.14
CA ARG A 111 -14.03 -11.07 0.36
C ARG A 111 -14.78 -9.75 0.19
N SER A 112 -14.07 -8.62 0.24
CA SER A 112 -14.66 -7.29 0.11
C SER A 112 -14.21 -6.64 -1.19
N GLU A 113 -15.15 -5.95 -1.83
CA GLU A 113 -14.93 -5.20 -3.07
C GLU A 113 -13.82 -4.14 -2.91
N LEU A 114 -13.67 -3.57 -1.72
CA LEU A 114 -12.59 -2.63 -1.42
C LEU A 114 -11.21 -3.28 -1.61
N TYR A 115 -11.00 -4.49 -1.08
CA TYR A 115 -9.72 -5.20 -1.25
C TYR A 115 -9.49 -5.67 -2.69
N LYS A 116 -10.58 -6.00 -3.41
CA LYS A 116 -10.49 -6.33 -4.83
C LYS A 116 -10.05 -5.12 -5.66
N ASN A 117 -10.67 -3.96 -5.43
CA ASN A 117 -10.32 -2.69 -6.08
C ASN A 117 -8.86 -2.29 -5.81
N ASP A 118 -8.40 -2.51 -4.58
CA ASP A 118 -7.00 -2.32 -4.19
C ASP A 118 -6.03 -3.19 -5.00
N ALA A 119 -6.34 -4.47 -5.21
CA ALA A 119 -5.49 -5.34 -6.03
C ALA A 119 -5.55 -4.98 -7.53
N LEU A 120 -6.75 -4.64 -8.03
CA LEU A 120 -6.97 -4.30 -9.43
C LEU A 120 -6.17 -3.06 -9.88
N ARG A 121 -6.15 -1.99 -9.07
CA ARG A 121 -5.36 -0.78 -9.41
C ARG A 121 -3.85 -1.06 -9.51
N PHE A 122 -3.31 -1.95 -8.68
CA PHE A 122 -1.90 -2.33 -8.77
C PHE A 122 -1.61 -3.27 -9.96
N ILE A 123 -2.58 -4.10 -10.37
CA ILE A 123 -2.48 -4.84 -11.64
C ILE A 123 -2.47 -3.87 -12.82
N ALA A 124 -3.26 -2.79 -12.77
CA ALA A 124 -3.23 -1.77 -13.81
C ALA A 124 -1.85 -1.10 -13.94
N ASP A 125 -1.13 -0.83 -12.84
CA ASP A 125 0.25 -0.33 -12.91
C ASP A 125 1.20 -1.27 -13.66
N ILE A 126 1.05 -2.59 -13.47
CA ILE A 126 1.85 -3.58 -14.19
C ILE A 126 1.53 -3.54 -15.70
N LEU A 127 0.24 -3.43 -16.05
CA LEU A 127 -0.19 -3.29 -17.44
C LEU A 127 0.34 -2.00 -18.07
N ILE A 128 0.37 -0.89 -17.32
CA ILE A 128 0.97 0.38 -17.78
C ILE A 128 2.45 0.19 -18.07
N VAL A 129 3.19 -0.45 -17.17
CA VAL A 129 4.63 -0.74 -17.37
C VAL A 129 4.86 -1.60 -18.61
N ARG A 130 3.98 -2.58 -18.87
CA ARG A 130 4.06 -3.45 -20.06
C ARG A 130 3.54 -2.80 -21.35
N GLY A 131 3.00 -1.58 -21.30
CA GLY A 131 2.41 -0.91 -22.47
C GLY A 131 1.03 -1.43 -22.86
N GLU A 132 0.40 -2.28 -22.03
CA GLU A 132 -0.96 -2.79 -22.25
C GLU A 132 -2.03 -1.75 -21.85
N LEU A 133 -1.91 -0.53 -22.40
CA LEU A 133 -2.62 0.67 -21.97
C LEU A 133 -4.14 0.54 -22.06
N LYS A 134 -4.67 -0.08 -23.12
CA LYS A 134 -6.12 -0.33 -23.26
C LYS A 134 -6.68 -1.15 -22.09
N LYS A 135 -5.97 -2.21 -21.69
CA LYS A 135 -6.37 -3.07 -20.56
C LYS A 135 -6.22 -2.34 -19.23
N ALA A 136 -5.14 -1.58 -19.05
CA ALA A 136 -4.92 -0.77 -17.86
C ALA A 136 -6.06 0.23 -17.64
N LEU A 137 -6.43 1.00 -18.67
CA LEU A 137 -7.49 2.00 -18.57
C LEU A 137 -8.85 1.36 -18.29
N ALA A 138 -9.15 0.21 -18.89
CA ALA A 138 -10.38 -0.53 -18.62
C ALA A 138 -10.49 -0.91 -17.13
N ILE A 139 -9.39 -1.41 -16.53
CA ILE A 139 -9.35 -1.73 -15.10
C ILE A 139 -9.51 -0.47 -14.24
N LEU A 140 -8.77 0.60 -14.54
CA LEU A 140 -8.85 1.84 -13.77
C LEU A 140 -10.26 2.45 -13.80
N ASN A 141 -10.92 2.46 -14.97
CA ASN A 141 -12.29 2.92 -15.11
C ASN A 141 -13.28 2.03 -14.36
N LYS A 142 -13.10 0.71 -14.38
CA LYS A 142 -13.91 -0.22 -13.59
C LYS A 142 -13.79 0.08 -12.09
N VAL A 143 -12.56 0.28 -11.59
CA VAL A 143 -12.32 0.62 -10.17
C VAL A 143 -12.93 1.98 -9.83
N PHE A 144 -12.77 2.98 -10.70
CA PHE A 144 -13.30 4.34 -10.49
C PHE A 144 -14.83 4.38 -10.40
N ARG A 145 -15.52 3.56 -11.20
CA ARG A 145 -16.99 3.44 -11.22
C ARG A 145 -17.56 2.55 -10.11
N SER A 146 -16.71 1.84 -9.36
CA SER A 146 -17.15 0.95 -8.29
C SER A 146 -17.85 1.72 -7.16
N LYS A 147 -18.92 1.16 -6.59
CA LYS A 147 -19.57 1.67 -5.37
C LYS A 147 -18.57 1.79 -4.20
N HIS A 148 -17.57 0.91 -4.16
CA HIS A 148 -16.50 0.91 -3.16
C HIS A 148 -15.18 1.44 -3.74
N ARG A 149 -15.24 2.51 -4.55
CA ARG A 149 -14.06 3.14 -5.13
C ARG A 149 -13.12 3.67 -4.03
N PRO A 150 -11.79 3.51 -4.18
CA PRO A 150 -10.82 4.17 -3.32
C PRO A 150 -10.91 5.70 -3.44
N PRO A 151 -10.54 6.47 -2.39
CA PRO A 151 -10.45 7.92 -2.49
C PRO A 151 -9.38 8.33 -3.50
N TYR A 152 -9.50 9.54 -4.06
CA TYR A 152 -8.60 10.04 -5.11
C TYR A 152 -7.13 9.99 -4.69
N ILE A 153 -6.82 10.23 -3.41
CA ILE A 153 -5.45 10.11 -2.89
C ILE A 153 -4.78 8.74 -3.17
N GLN A 154 -5.57 7.67 -3.30
CA GLN A 154 -5.05 6.33 -3.62
C GLN A 154 -5.26 5.92 -5.08
N LEU A 155 -6.10 6.63 -5.83
CA LEU A 155 -6.45 6.28 -7.21
C LEU A 155 -5.68 7.11 -8.24
N ALA A 156 -5.42 8.37 -7.91
CA ALA A 156 -4.86 9.35 -8.84
C ALA A 156 -3.46 8.99 -9.32
N SER A 157 -2.61 8.36 -8.51
CA SER A 157 -1.25 7.96 -8.95
C SER A 157 -1.28 7.00 -10.14
N HIS A 158 -2.28 6.11 -10.18
CA HIS A 158 -2.45 5.14 -11.25
C HIS A 158 -2.91 5.81 -12.55
N PHE A 159 -3.85 6.76 -12.46
CA PHE A 159 -4.25 7.55 -13.61
C PHE A 159 -3.15 8.51 -14.08
N VAL A 160 -2.41 9.15 -13.17
CA VAL A 160 -1.25 9.97 -13.53
C VAL A 160 -0.22 9.12 -14.27
N SER A 161 0.14 7.94 -13.75
CA SER A 161 1.08 7.05 -14.43
C SER A 161 0.59 6.63 -15.82
N TYR A 162 -0.71 6.35 -15.96
CA TYR A 162 -1.33 6.07 -17.25
C TYR A 162 -1.21 7.27 -18.21
N TYR A 163 -1.60 8.47 -17.77
CA TYR A 163 -1.63 9.66 -18.61
C TYR A 163 -0.25 10.18 -18.98
N GLN A 164 0.76 9.96 -18.13
CA GLN A 164 2.16 10.16 -18.50
C GLN A 164 2.58 9.23 -19.63
N LYS A 165 2.17 7.95 -19.61
CA LYS A 165 2.50 6.99 -20.68
C LYS A 165 1.83 7.31 -22.01
N VAL A 166 0.64 7.90 -22.02
CA VAL A 166 -0.02 8.34 -23.26
C VAL A 166 0.35 9.77 -23.67
N GLY A 167 1.17 10.48 -22.89
CA GLY A 167 1.58 11.86 -23.21
C GLY A 167 0.48 12.91 -23.04
N ASN A 168 -0.53 12.66 -22.20
CA ASN A 168 -1.63 13.61 -21.97
C ASN A 168 -1.40 14.40 -20.67
N GLN A 169 -0.72 15.54 -20.78
CA GLN A 169 -0.38 16.37 -19.63
C GLN A 169 -1.59 17.03 -18.97
N GLU A 170 -2.64 17.36 -19.73
CA GLU A 170 -3.88 17.92 -19.18
C GLU A 170 -4.51 16.97 -18.16
N MET A 171 -4.58 15.68 -18.51
CA MET A 171 -5.13 14.67 -17.62
C MET A 171 -4.19 14.34 -16.45
N VAL A 172 -2.87 14.40 -16.64
CA VAL A 172 -1.91 14.34 -15.52
C VAL A 172 -2.24 15.43 -14.49
N ASN A 173 -2.40 16.68 -14.94
CA ASN A 173 -2.75 17.81 -14.10
C ASN A 173 -4.12 17.65 -13.43
N HIS A 174 -5.12 17.16 -14.16
CA HIS A 174 -6.45 16.88 -13.64
C HIS A 174 -6.40 15.92 -12.43
N TRP A 175 -5.74 14.78 -12.60
CA TRP A 175 -5.68 13.74 -11.56
C TRP A 175 -4.79 14.16 -10.39
N ALA A 176 -3.69 14.88 -10.64
CA ALA A 176 -2.86 15.46 -9.58
C ALA A 176 -3.66 16.43 -8.69
N LYS A 177 -4.44 17.35 -9.28
CA LYS A 177 -5.31 18.28 -8.53
C LYS A 177 -6.34 17.54 -7.68
N LYS A 178 -6.96 16.47 -8.21
CA LYS A 178 -7.91 15.62 -7.46
C LYS A 178 -7.23 14.94 -6.26
N ALA A 179 -5.99 14.47 -6.41
CA ALA A 179 -5.22 13.85 -5.33
C ALA A 179 -4.92 14.85 -4.20
N ILE A 180 -4.44 16.05 -4.56
CA ILE A 180 -4.09 17.12 -3.62
C ILE A 180 -5.33 17.54 -2.82
N LEU A 181 -6.46 17.79 -3.50
CA LEU A 181 -7.70 18.16 -2.84
C LEU A 181 -8.16 17.06 -1.86
N SER A 182 -8.12 15.80 -2.31
CA SER A 182 -8.47 14.66 -1.45
C SER A 182 -7.54 14.54 -0.23
N ALA A 183 -6.24 14.81 -0.38
CA ALA A 183 -5.29 14.78 0.72
C ALA A 183 -5.58 15.88 1.75
N LYS A 184 -5.83 17.12 1.30
CA LYS A 184 -6.17 18.27 2.16
C LYS A 184 -7.45 18.03 2.95
N ILE A 185 -8.49 17.48 2.32
CA ILE A 185 -9.76 17.16 2.99
C ILE A 185 -9.54 16.13 4.11
N ILE A 186 -8.79 15.06 3.83
CA ILE A 186 -8.52 14.01 4.82
C ILE A 186 -7.67 14.55 5.97
N GLU A 187 -6.61 15.32 5.67
CA GLU A 187 -5.76 15.95 6.70
C GLU A 187 -6.58 16.85 7.63
N LYS A 188 -7.46 17.71 7.09
CA LYS A 188 -8.32 18.60 7.87
C LYS A 188 -9.34 17.85 8.72
N SER A 189 -9.81 16.70 8.27
CA SER A 189 -10.84 15.92 8.97
C SER A 189 -10.39 15.34 10.32
N GLY A 190 -9.08 15.32 10.61
CA GLY A 190 -8.52 14.76 11.85
C GLY A 190 -8.68 13.24 12.00
N LYS A 191 -9.33 12.57 11.03
CA LYS A 191 -9.45 11.11 10.97
C LYS A 191 -8.30 10.56 10.13
N PRO A 192 -7.23 9.99 10.73
CA PRO A 192 -6.12 9.43 9.97
C PRO A 192 -6.57 8.14 9.29
N ALA A 193 -7.30 8.26 8.18
CA ALA A 193 -7.85 7.13 7.47
C ALA A 193 -6.75 6.20 6.93
N TYR A 194 -5.55 6.74 6.67
CA TYR A 194 -4.49 6.05 5.94
C TYR A 194 -3.07 6.18 6.52
N GLY A 195 -2.93 6.61 7.78
CA GLY A 195 -1.64 6.65 8.49
C GLY A 195 -1.29 8.02 9.08
N PRO A 196 -0.04 8.21 9.55
CA PRO A 196 0.42 9.44 10.19
C PRO A 196 0.34 10.65 9.25
N LYS A 197 0.28 11.86 9.86
CA LYS A 197 0.01 13.14 9.16
C LYS A 197 1.03 13.44 8.06
N ASP A 198 2.28 12.99 8.23
CA ASP A 198 3.39 13.12 7.28
C ASP A 198 3.07 12.52 5.90
N ILE A 199 2.24 11.48 5.83
CA ILE A 199 1.88 10.81 4.57
C ILE A 199 1.09 11.76 3.67
N TYR A 200 0.12 12.51 4.21
CA TYR A 200 -0.71 13.41 3.39
C TYR A 200 0.10 14.57 2.84
N GLN A 201 0.99 15.14 3.66
CA GLN A 201 1.88 16.23 3.23
C GLN A 201 2.89 15.77 2.18
N LYS A 202 3.40 14.53 2.31
CA LYS A 202 4.24 13.93 1.27
C LYS A 202 3.47 13.78 -0.04
N VAL A 203 2.26 13.23 0.00
CA VAL A 203 1.40 13.10 -1.19
C VAL A 203 1.18 14.45 -1.86
N ILE A 204 0.85 15.50 -1.10
CA ILE A 204 0.62 16.85 -1.66
C ILE A 204 1.86 17.31 -2.42
N ARG A 205 3.04 17.23 -1.79
CA ARG A 205 4.32 17.60 -2.43
C ARG A 205 4.61 16.77 -3.69
N ASP A 206 4.41 15.45 -3.62
CA ASP A 206 4.63 14.56 -4.75
C ASP A 206 3.75 14.95 -5.94
N PHE A 207 2.47 15.28 -5.72
CA PHE A 207 1.54 15.64 -6.78
C PHE A 207 1.68 17.09 -7.27
N GLU A 208 2.12 18.03 -6.43
CA GLU A 208 2.46 19.39 -6.85
C GLU A 208 3.59 19.41 -7.88
N GLY A 209 4.52 18.44 -7.79
CA GLY A 209 5.58 18.26 -8.77
C GLY A 209 5.09 17.98 -10.19
N PHE A 210 3.91 17.36 -10.37
CA PHE A 210 3.34 17.12 -11.70
C PHE A 210 2.67 18.33 -12.33
N ILE A 211 2.26 19.31 -11.52
CA ILE A 211 1.52 20.50 -11.99
C ILE A 211 2.47 21.62 -12.39
N LYS A 212 3.64 21.68 -11.74
CA LYS A 212 4.65 22.74 -11.92
C LYS A 212 5.65 22.46 -13.05
N GLY A 213 5.57 21.30 -13.69
CA GLY A 213 6.40 20.90 -14.84
C GLY A 213 5.54 20.66 -16.07
#